data_AF-A0A1Q7QGW2-F1
#
_entry.id   AF-A0A1Q7QGW2-F1
#
_cell.length_a   1.000
_cell.length_b   1.000
_cell.length_c   1.000
_cell.angle_alpha   90.00
_cell.angle_beta   90.00
_cell.angle_gamma   90.00
#
_symmetry.space_group_name_H-M   'P 1'
#
loop_
_entity.id
_entity.type
_entity.pdbx_description
1 polymer ?
#
loop_
_entity_poly.entity_id
_entity_poly.type
_entity_poly.pdbx_seq_one_letter_code
_entity_poly.pdbx_strand_id
1 'polypeptide(L)'
;MVPEVVAGEAYTKLRYDRRVSSRHDARRALTVFGLLAADSELFEIRSMPGESHRRSVELLARYVDQTFSWVDAIVLLSADDDRRVERLWTVDSTLSAYRFSHQVLVSSSGN
;
A
#
# COMPACT_ATOMS: atom_id res chain seq x y z
N MET A 1 2.90 1.43 -9.99
CA MET A 1 2.38 0.11 -9.58
C MET A 1 1.62 0.23 -8.27
N VAL A 2 0.61 -0.62 -8.04
CA VAL A 2 -0.16 -0.71 -6.79
C VAL A 2 -0.23 -2.17 -6.35
N PRO A 3 0.21 -2.56 -5.13
CA PRO A 3 0.00 -3.93 -4.65
C PRO A 3 -1.51 -4.19 -4.48
N GLU A 4 -1.99 -5.35 -4.89
CA GLU A 4 -3.41 -5.71 -4.85
C GLU A 4 -4.02 -5.54 -3.45
N VAL A 5 -3.25 -5.85 -2.40
CA VAL A 5 -3.66 -5.67 -1.00
C VAL A 5 -3.97 -4.22 -0.63
N VAL A 6 -3.32 -3.24 -1.27
CA VAL A 6 -3.58 -1.81 -1.06
C VAL A 6 -4.95 -1.43 -1.62
N ALA A 7 -5.35 -2.01 -2.77
CA ALA A 7 -6.69 -1.79 -3.31
C ALA A 7 -7.78 -2.33 -2.38
N GLY A 8 -7.55 -3.52 -1.79
CA GLY A 8 -8.44 -4.12 -0.79
C GLY A 8 -8.52 -3.31 0.51
N GLU A 9 -7.40 -2.81 1.00
CA GLU A 9 -7.37 -1.93 2.17
C GLU A 9 -8.09 -0.60 1.90
N ALA A 10 -7.86 0.01 0.73
CA ALA A 10 -8.53 1.24 0.30
C ALA A 10 -10.05 1.04 0.21
N TYR A 11 -10.52 -0.07 -0.39
CA TYR A 11 -11.93 -0.44 -0.40
C TYR A 11 -12.49 -0.49 1.02
N THR A 12 -11.80 -1.17 1.93
CA THR A 12 -12.23 -1.33 3.33
C THR A 12 -12.30 0.04 4.03
N LYS A 13 -11.28 0.88 3.89
CA LYS A 13 -11.26 2.23 4.47
C LYS A 13 -12.42 3.09 3.93
N LEU A 14 -12.64 3.10 2.62
CA LEU A 14 -13.73 3.86 2.00
C LEU A 14 -15.12 3.33 2.40
N ARG A 15 -15.25 2.01 2.56
CA ARG A 15 -16.48 1.34 2.98
C ARG A 15 -16.90 1.72 4.40
N TYR A 16 -15.92 1.86 5.30
CA TYR A 16 -16.15 2.17 6.71
C TYR A 16 -16.05 3.66 7.05
N ASP A 17 -15.50 4.50 6.17
CA ASP A 17 -15.59 5.94 6.30
C ASP A 17 -17.02 6.42 6.02
N ARG A 18 -17.72 6.86 7.07
CA ARG A 18 -19.11 7.36 6.98
C ARG A 18 -19.25 8.63 6.14
N ARG A 19 -18.17 9.39 5.95
CA ARG A 19 -18.14 10.59 5.09
C ARG A 19 -18.19 10.22 3.61
N VAL A 20 -17.57 9.09 3.26
CA VAL A 20 -17.59 8.55 1.90
C VAL A 20 -18.81 7.65 1.72
N SER A 21 -18.95 6.61 2.54
CA SER A 21 -19.95 5.56 2.40
C SER A 21 -20.99 5.64 3.53
N SER A 22 -21.98 6.51 3.38
CA SER A 22 -23.08 6.62 4.35
C SER A 22 -23.78 5.27 4.55
N ARG A 23 -24.00 4.87 5.81
CA ARG A 23 -24.55 3.55 6.21
C ARG A 23 -23.72 2.35 5.75
N HIS A 24 -22.45 2.58 5.39
CA HIS A 24 -21.67 1.62 4.64
C HIS A 24 -22.44 1.32 3.33
N ASP A 25 -22.31 2.14 2.30
CA ASP A 25 -22.74 1.82 0.92
C ASP A 25 -21.51 1.31 0.13
N ALA A 26 -21.60 0.12 -0.47
CA ALA A 26 -20.44 -0.54 -1.06
C ALA A 26 -20.13 0.07 -2.42
N ARG A 27 -21.15 0.63 -3.10
CA ARG A 27 -21.01 1.20 -4.44
C ARG A 27 -19.98 2.34 -4.47
N ARG A 28 -19.93 3.15 -3.42
CA ARG A 28 -18.96 4.23 -3.28
C ARG A 28 -17.54 3.76 -2.93
N ALA A 29 -17.41 2.59 -2.31
CA ALA A 29 -16.10 2.00 -2.06
C ALA A 29 -15.58 1.24 -3.29
N LEU A 30 -16.47 0.62 -4.07
CA LEU A 30 -16.14 -0.13 -5.29
C LEU A 30 -15.55 0.74 -6.41
N THR A 31 -15.74 2.07 -6.36
CA THR A 31 -15.12 2.99 -7.32
C THR A 31 -13.59 2.91 -7.30
N VAL A 32 -12.96 2.48 -6.20
CA VAL A 32 -11.50 2.24 -6.18
C VAL A 32 -11.09 1.20 -7.22
N PHE A 33 -11.80 0.08 -7.30
CA PHE A 33 -11.52 -0.96 -8.29
C PHE A 33 -11.88 -0.50 -9.70
N GLY A 34 -12.95 0.29 -9.84
CA GLY A 34 -13.31 0.91 -11.12
C GLY A 34 -12.22 1.83 -11.65
N LEU A 35 -11.63 2.68 -10.81
CA LEU A 35 -10.53 3.58 -11.18
C LEU A 35 -9.26 2.80 -11.56
N LEU A 36 -8.92 1.77 -10.79
CA LEU A 36 -7.76 0.92 -11.09
C LEU A 36 -7.94 0.11 -12.38
N ALA A 37 -9.17 -0.30 -12.69
CA ALA A 37 -9.48 -1.06 -13.90
C ALA A 37 -9.62 -0.17 -15.16
N ALA A 38 -10.08 1.07 -14.99
CA ALA A 38 -10.29 1.99 -16.11
C ALA A 38 -8.96 2.43 -16.76
N ASP A 39 -7.92 2.61 -15.95
CA ASP A 39 -6.63 3.16 -16.41
C ASP A 39 -5.49 2.16 -16.16
N SER A 40 -5.53 1.01 -16.84
CA SER A 40 -4.47 -0.01 -16.74
C SER A 40 -3.09 0.48 -17.20
N GLU A 41 -3.03 1.54 -18.01
CA GLU A 41 -1.78 2.20 -18.40
C GLU A 41 -1.20 3.08 -17.27
N LEU A 42 -2.04 3.59 -16.36
CA LEU A 42 -1.62 4.40 -15.22
C LEU A 42 -1.35 3.55 -13.97
N PHE A 43 -2.11 2.48 -13.77
CA PHE A 43 -2.02 1.62 -12.60
C PHE A 43 -1.72 0.16 -12.97
N GLU A 44 -0.44 -0.19 -12.90
CA GLU A 44 -0.04 -1.60 -12.88
C GLU A 44 -0.39 -2.23 -11.51
N ILE A 45 -1.43 -3.06 -11.45
CA ILE A 45 -1.75 -3.85 -10.26
C ILE A 45 -0.82 -5.05 -10.16
N ARG A 46 -0.18 -5.22 -9.01
CA ARG A 46 0.72 -6.35 -8.76
C ARG A 46 0.21 -7.24 -7.64
N SER A 47 0.32 -8.54 -7.86
CA SER A 47 0.12 -9.54 -6.81
C SER A 47 1.15 -9.39 -5.69
N MET A 48 0.88 -10.03 -4.55
CA MET A 48 1.80 -10.04 -3.43
C MET A 48 3.18 -10.64 -3.80
N PRO A 49 4.28 -10.16 -3.19
CA PRO A 49 5.59 -10.78 -3.34
C PRO A 49 5.60 -12.26 -2.93
N GLY A 50 6.54 -13.03 -3.48
CA GLY A 50 6.80 -14.40 -3.04
C GLY A 50 7.15 -14.42 -1.54
N GLU A 51 6.66 -15.44 -0.82
CA GLU A 51 6.84 -15.58 0.63
C GLU A 51 6.34 -14.37 1.45
N SER A 52 5.36 -13.61 0.93
CA SER A 52 4.86 -12.37 1.56
C SER A 52 4.48 -12.54 3.02
N HIS A 53 3.81 -13.64 3.38
CA HIS A 53 3.41 -13.89 4.77
C HIS A 53 4.63 -13.94 5.71
N ARG A 54 5.59 -14.83 5.43
CA ARG A 54 6.79 -15.00 6.26
C ARG A 54 7.63 -13.73 6.30
N ARG A 55 7.87 -13.12 5.13
CA ARG A 55 8.71 -11.92 5.01
C ARG A 55 8.09 -10.69 5.67
N SER A 56 6.77 -10.52 5.59
CA SER A 56 6.08 -9.44 6.30
C SER A 56 6.17 -9.62 7.81
N VAL A 57 6.05 -10.84 8.33
CA VAL A 57 6.24 -11.11 9.77
C VAL A 57 7.67 -10.76 10.21
N GLU A 58 8.68 -11.16 9.44
CA GLU A 58 10.08 -10.82 9.70
C GLU A 58 10.35 -9.31 9.67
N LEU A 59 9.76 -8.60 8.70
CA LEU A 59 9.84 -7.15 8.61
C LEU A 59 9.20 -6.49 9.83
N LEU A 60 7.97 -6.86 10.17
CA LEU A 60 7.27 -6.29 11.32
C LEU A 60 8.00 -6.56 12.63
N ALA A 61 8.58 -7.74 12.80
CA ALA A 61 9.41 -8.06 13.97
C ALA A 61 10.69 -7.19 14.03
N ARG A 62 11.32 -6.92 12.88
CA ARG A 62 12.50 -6.06 12.81
C ARG A 62 12.19 -4.59 13.11
N TYR A 63 11.00 -4.13 12.73
CA TYR A 63 10.53 -2.77 12.90
C TYR A 63 9.43 -2.70 13.97
N VAL A 64 9.55 -3.47 15.05
CA VAL A 64 8.52 -3.60 16.10
C VAL A 64 8.14 -2.29 16.77
N ASP A 65 9.06 -1.34 16.84
CA ASP A 65 8.83 0.00 17.41
C ASP A 65 8.11 0.95 16.42
N GLN A 66 7.91 0.53 15.17
CA GLN A 66 7.15 1.29 14.17
C GLN A 66 5.70 0.81 14.12
N THR A 67 4.79 1.70 13.74
CA THR A 67 3.35 1.40 13.64
C THR A 67 2.96 0.78 12.30
N PHE A 68 3.85 0.01 11.68
CA PHE A 68 3.60 -0.60 10.38
C PHE A 68 2.48 -1.63 10.47
N SER A 69 1.49 -1.50 9.58
CA SER A 69 0.52 -2.56 9.33
C SER A 69 1.14 -3.68 8.49
N TRP A 70 0.45 -4.82 8.42
CA TRP A 70 0.86 -5.89 7.51
C TRP A 70 0.80 -5.47 6.03
N VAL A 71 -0.12 -4.56 5.67
CA VAL A 71 -0.18 -4.00 4.30
C VAL A 71 1.03 -3.11 4.04
N ASP A 72 1.46 -2.31 5.01
CA ASP A 72 2.68 -1.51 4.90
C ASP A 72 3.90 -2.41 4.67
N ALA A 73 4.01 -3.52 5.40
CA ALA A 73 5.09 -4.49 5.18
C ALA A 73 5.09 -5.03 3.74
N ILE A 74 3.93 -5.33 3.15
CA ILE A 74 3.85 -5.75 1.75
C ILE A 74 4.25 -4.63 0.78
N VAL A 75 3.80 -3.40 1.03
CA VAL A 75 4.17 -2.24 0.21
C VAL A 75 5.68 -2.04 0.21
N LEU A 76 6.30 -2.07 1.39
CA LEU A 76 7.74 -1.92 1.58
C LEU A 76 8.50 -3.05 0.86
N LEU A 77 8.10 -4.32 1.04
CA LEU A 77 8.72 -5.45 0.35
C LEU A 77 8.54 -5.40 -1.16
N SER A 78 7.36 -5.00 -1.65
CA SER A 78 7.09 -4.89 -3.09
C SER A 78 7.95 -3.81 -3.74
N ALA A 79 8.15 -2.69 -3.04
CA ALA A 79 9.02 -1.62 -3.50
C ALA A 79 10.51 -2.01 -3.40
N ASP A 80 10.91 -2.78 -2.40
CA ASP A 80 12.31 -3.21 -2.19
C ASP A 80 12.74 -4.36 -3.13
N ASP A 81 11.79 -5.19 -3.57
CA ASP A 81 12.05 -6.29 -4.52
C ASP A 81 12.22 -5.79 -5.97
N ASP A 82 11.64 -4.64 -6.33
CA ASP A 82 11.74 -4.06 -7.66
C ASP A 82 12.68 -2.86 -7.70
N ARG A 83 13.92 -3.11 -8.15
CA ARG A 83 14.95 -2.08 -8.32
C ARG A 83 14.59 -0.93 -9.27
N ARG A 84 13.49 -1.04 -10.04
CA ARG A 84 12.97 0.03 -10.89
C ARG A 84 12.10 1.02 -10.11
N VAL A 85 11.70 0.67 -8.89
CA VAL A 85 10.95 1.56 -8.01
C VAL A 85 11.91 2.56 -7.39
N GLU A 86 11.80 3.81 -7.81
CA GLU A 86 12.61 4.92 -7.29
C GLU A 86 11.85 5.79 -6.28
N ARG A 87 10.52 5.64 -6.21
CA ARG A 87 9.64 6.46 -5.37
C ARG A 87 8.46 5.67 -4.83
N LEU A 88 8.22 5.82 -3.53
CA LEU A 88 7.04 5.33 -2.83
C LEU A 88 6.13 6.50 -2.47
N TRP A 89 4.93 6.54 -3.05
CA TRP A 89 3.90 7.53 -2.70
C TRP A 89 3.03 7.00 -1.57
N THR A 90 2.91 7.76 -0.49
CA THR A 90 2.12 7.37 0.68
C THR A 90 1.50 8.59 1.35
N VAL A 91 0.52 8.39 2.23
CA VAL A 91 0.06 9.41 3.18
C VAL A 91 0.61 9.15 4.58
N ASP A 92 1.25 7.99 4.79
CA ASP A 92 1.86 7.61 6.05
C ASP A 92 3.36 7.94 6.03
N SER A 93 3.74 9.01 6.72
CA SER A 93 5.13 9.44 6.83
C SER A 93 6.02 8.46 7.60
N THR A 94 5.45 7.56 8.40
CA THR A 94 6.23 6.60 9.19
C THR A 94 6.98 5.59 8.31
N LEU A 95 6.50 5.35 7.09
CA LEU A 95 7.17 4.45 6.13
C LEU A 95 8.58 4.90 5.75
N SER A 96 8.91 6.18 5.97
CA SER A 96 10.28 6.70 5.78
C SER A 96 11.32 6.08 6.72
N ALA A 97 10.90 5.42 7.80
CA ALA A 97 11.79 4.70 8.71
C ALA A 97 12.35 3.39 8.10
N TYR A 98 11.71 2.85 7.06
CA TYR A 98 12.17 1.62 6.41
C TYR A 98 13.43 1.88 5.57
N ARG A 99 14.44 1.02 5.77
CA ARG A 99 15.69 1.06 4.99
C ARG A 99 15.62 0.12 3.80
N PHE A 100 15.39 0.69 2.62
CA PHE A 100 15.43 -0.03 1.34
C PHE A 100 16.85 -0.46 0.97
N SER A 101 16.95 -1.57 0.26
CA SER A 101 18.18 -2.15 -0.32
C SER A 101 18.69 -1.38 -1.55
N HIS A 102 17.84 -0.54 -2.13
CA HIS A 102 18.17 0.42 -3.18
C HIS A 102 17.57 1.79 -2.88
N GLN A 103 17.92 2.80 -3.67
CA GLN A 103 17.42 4.15 -3.46
C GLN A 103 15.92 4.22 -3.76
N VAL A 104 15.11 4.50 -2.74
CA VAL A 104 13.67 4.78 -2.85
C VAL A 104 13.37 6.06 -2.11
N LEU A 105 12.79 7.04 -2.80
CA LEU A 105 12.28 8.25 -2.18
C LEU A 105 10.87 8.00 -1.62
N VAL A 106 10.70 8.08 -0.30
CA VAL A 106 9.37 8.06 0.31
C VAL A 106 8.77 9.46 0.24
N SER A 107 7.76 9.64 -0.60
CA SER A 107 7.03 10.89 -0.77
C SER A 107 5.69 10.81 -0.05
N SER A 108 5.57 11.58 1.04
CA SER A 108 4.30 11.75 1.74
C SER A 108 3.65 13.09 1.40
N SER A 109 2.35 13.08 1.11
CA SER A 109 1.60 14.33 0.92
C SER A 109 1.36 14.97 2.30
N GLY A 110 2.31 15.80 2.73
CA GLY A 110 2.31 16.40 4.07
C GLY A 110 3.40 17.46 4.31
N ASN A 111 4.22 17.78 3.30
CA ASN A 111 5.07 18.97 3.22
C ASN A 111 5.12 19.46 1.77
#